data_AF-A0A847J6M6-F1
#
_entry.id   AF-A0A847J6M6-F1
#
_cell.length_a   1.000
_cell.length_b   1.000
_cell.length_c   1.000
_cell.angle_alpha   90.00
_cell.angle_beta   90.00
_cell.angle_gamma   90.00
#
_symmetry.space_group_name_H-M   'P 1'
#
loop_
_entity.id
_entity.type
_entity.pdbx_description
1 polymer ?
#
loop_
_entity_poly.entity_id
_entity_poly.type
_entity_poly.pdbx_seq_one_letter_code
_entity_poly.pdbx_strand_id
1 'polypeptide(L)'
;ENIEKFRSSECNTKENGRYRSWEIVFKDFDEHQDDKDYDYLARSLALYLASWGMMRGSSKLLTDYNYLIHIPAVQIILVDFPELKNYPQNEKEIDAYVRLVWKKITALKNYYSKVGISPTDTLLTKIMLGTEAATPAYDQYFKKFLKANGLTQKLGEQSLKEVWALWFKIKSDLSNEVDYPPVKLLDMAGFQYGQEN
;
A
#
# COMPACT_ATOMS: atom_id res chain seq x y z
N GLU A 1 14.46 1.67 -15.50
CA GLU A 1 13.92 0.63 -16.40
C GLU A 1 12.61 0.01 -15.90
N ASN A 2 12.58 -0.62 -14.72
CA ASN A 2 11.37 -1.30 -14.20
C ASN A 2 10.14 -0.38 -14.06
N ILE A 3 10.31 0.86 -13.59
CA ILE A 3 9.22 1.84 -13.51
C ILE A 3 8.68 2.17 -14.91
N GLU A 4 9.57 2.42 -15.87
CA GLU A 4 9.16 2.74 -17.24
C GLU A 4 8.41 1.57 -17.90
N LYS A 5 8.86 0.33 -17.69
CA LYS A 5 8.12 -0.86 -18.15
C LYS A 5 6.74 -0.98 -17.50
N PHE A 6 6.64 -0.72 -16.19
CA PHE A 6 5.35 -0.71 -15.50
C PHE A 6 4.43 0.36 -16.12
N ARG A 7 4.95 1.56 -16.38
CA ARG A 7 4.19 2.66 -16.97
C ARG A 7 3.75 2.39 -18.40
N SER A 8 4.60 1.76 -19.20
CA SER A 8 4.30 1.40 -20.59
C SER A 8 3.41 0.17 -20.72
N SER A 9 3.11 -0.52 -19.60
CA SER A 9 2.22 -1.67 -19.61
C SER A 9 0.79 -1.28 -20.00
N GLU A 10 0.10 -2.16 -20.72
CA GLU A 10 -1.28 -1.93 -21.19
C GLU A 10 -2.24 -1.66 -20.02
N CYS A 11 -1.98 -2.25 -18.85
CA CYS A 11 -2.78 -2.04 -17.63
C CYS A 11 -2.60 -0.63 -17.02
N ASN A 12 -1.60 0.14 -17.46
CA ASN A 12 -1.33 1.51 -17.00
C ASN A 12 -1.61 2.58 -18.07
N THR A 13 -1.53 2.21 -19.36
CA THR A 13 -1.80 3.14 -20.47
C THR A 13 -3.28 3.27 -20.82
N LYS A 14 -4.10 2.26 -20.50
CA LYS A 14 -5.57 2.35 -20.64
C LYS A 14 -6.17 3.18 -19.51
N GLU A 15 -7.13 4.04 -19.86
CA GLU A 15 -7.85 4.88 -18.89
C GLU A 15 -8.57 4.06 -17.80
N ASN A 16 -9.17 2.93 -18.19
CA ASN A 16 -9.81 1.97 -17.29
C ASN A 16 -8.85 0.83 -16.87
N GLY A 17 -7.55 1.05 -17.00
CA GLY A 17 -6.52 0.08 -16.66
C GLY A 17 -6.52 -0.27 -15.18
N ARG A 18 -6.30 -1.55 -14.87
CA ARG A 18 -6.27 -2.07 -13.49
C ARG A 18 -5.33 -1.26 -12.58
N TYR A 19 -4.20 -0.77 -13.09
CA TYR A 19 -3.18 -0.14 -12.26
C TYR A 19 -3.58 1.27 -11.80
N ARG A 20 -4.47 1.94 -12.55
CA ARG A 20 -5.05 3.24 -12.19
C ARG A 20 -5.98 3.19 -10.98
N SER A 21 -6.45 2.01 -10.58
CA SER A 21 -7.23 1.85 -9.34
C SER A 21 -6.50 2.38 -8.10
N TRP A 22 -5.15 2.37 -8.10
CA TRP A 22 -4.37 2.97 -7.01
C TRP A 22 -4.51 4.49 -6.99
N GLU A 23 -4.47 5.15 -8.15
CA GLU A 23 -4.56 6.61 -8.26
C GLU A 23 -5.92 7.11 -7.77
N ILE A 24 -6.98 6.37 -8.10
CA ILE A 24 -8.35 6.66 -7.67
C ILE A 24 -8.44 6.59 -6.14
N VAL A 25 -8.11 5.45 -5.53
CA VAL A 25 -8.24 5.32 -4.07
C VAL A 25 -7.31 6.28 -3.31
N PHE A 26 -6.09 6.52 -3.81
CA PHE A 26 -5.15 7.43 -3.16
C PHE A 26 -5.65 8.86 -3.19
N LYS A 27 -6.24 9.28 -4.32
CA LYS A 27 -6.88 10.58 -4.49
C LYS A 27 -8.14 10.71 -3.62
N ASP A 28 -9.00 9.68 -3.59
CA ASP A 28 -10.24 9.71 -2.80
C ASP A 28 -9.93 9.93 -1.30
N PHE A 29 -8.91 9.24 -0.77
CA PHE A 29 -8.43 9.41 0.60
C PHE A 29 -7.68 10.74 0.85
N ASP A 30 -7.27 11.46 -0.18
CA ASP A 30 -6.73 12.82 -0.09
C ASP A 30 -7.85 13.86 -0.06
N GLU A 31 -8.83 13.73 -0.95
CA GLU A 31 -9.92 14.70 -1.10
C GLU A 31 -10.96 14.62 0.03
N HIS A 32 -11.14 13.45 0.65
CA HIS A 32 -12.18 13.22 1.66
C HIS A 32 -11.63 13.11 3.09
N GLN A 33 -10.50 13.77 3.39
CA GLN A 33 -9.93 13.78 4.74
C GLN A 33 -10.78 14.58 5.74
N ASP A 34 -11.40 15.67 5.26
CA ASP A 34 -12.13 16.62 6.10
C ASP A 34 -13.59 16.23 6.30
N ASP A 35 -14.28 15.83 5.23
CA ASP A 35 -15.70 15.45 5.27
C ASP A 35 -15.90 14.01 5.80
N LYS A 36 -14.88 13.17 5.67
CA LYS A 36 -14.82 11.80 6.19
C LYS A 36 -16.03 10.97 5.75
N ASP A 37 -16.34 10.99 4.45
CA ASP A 37 -17.37 10.12 3.88
C ASP A 37 -16.92 8.64 3.94
N TYR A 38 -17.17 8.01 5.08
CA TYR A 38 -16.74 6.65 5.36
C TYR A 38 -17.38 5.62 4.42
N ASP A 39 -18.59 5.86 3.91
CA ASP A 39 -19.25 4.94 2.95
C ASP A 39 -18.54 4.98 1.61
N TYR A 40 -18.32 6.20 1.09
CA TYR A 40 -17.63 6.43 -0.16
C TYR A 40 -16.20 5.86 -0.12
N LEU A 41 -15.45 6.17 0.93
CA LEU A 41 -14.07 5.70 1.09
C LEU A 41 -13.98 4.19 1.29
N ALA A 42 -14.91 3.58 2.03
CA ALA A 42 -14.94 2.11 2.18
C ALA A 42 -15.21 1.43 0.83
N ARG A 43 -16.08 2.02 0.00
CA ARG A 43 -16.37 1.53 -1.35
C ARG A 43 -15.18 1.70 -2.28
N SER A 44 -14.53 2.87 -2.28
CA SER A 44 -13.32 3.13 -3.07
C SER A 44 -12.21 2.14 -2.70
N LEU A 45 -11.97 1.94 -1.40
CA LEU A 45 -11.02 0.96 -0.89
C LEU A 45 -11.37 -0.47 -1.35
N ALA A 46 -12.64 -0.87 -1.25
CA ALA A 46 -13.08 -2.18 -1.69
C ALA A 46 -12.83 -2.42 -3.19
N LEU A 47 -13.09 -1.41 -4.04
CA LEU A 47 -12.85 -1.49 -5.48
C LEU A 47 -11.36 -1.61 -5.80
N TYR A 48 -10.51 -0.80 -5.16
CA TYR A 48 -9.06 -0.95 -5.26
C TYR A 48 -8.59 -2.36 -4.86
N LEU A 49 -9.02 -2.85 -3.70
CA LEU A 49 -8.67 -4.19 -3.21
C LEU A 49 -9.15 -5.28 -4.19
N ALA A 50 -10.34 -5.13 -4.78
CA ALA A 50 -10.89 -6.03 -5.79
C ALA A 50 -10.04 -6.03 -7.07
N SER A 51 -9.67 -4.85 -7.58
CA SER A 51 -8.80 -4.70 -8.74
C SER A 51 -7.45 -5.39 -8.53
N TRP A 52 -6.95 -5.45 -7.29
CA TRP A 52 -5.69 -6.14 -6.96
C TRP A 52 -5.85 -7.59 -6.49
N GLY A 53 -7.06 -8.16 -6.60
CA GLY A 53 -7.32 -9.58 -6.33
C GLY A 53 -7.41 -9.94 -4.85
N MET A 54 -7.49 -8.95 -3.95
CA MET A 54 -7.61 -9.20 -2.50
C MET A 54 -8.97 -9.74 -2.10
N MET A 55 -9.97 -9.53 -2.95
CA MET A 55 -11.34 -9.94 -2.73
C MET A 55 -11.63 -11.37 -3.22
N ARG A 56 -10.64 -12.09 -3.76
CA ARG A 56 -10.76 -13.48 -4.24
C ARG A 56 -10.00 -14.42 -3.29
N GLY A 57 -10.61 -15.56 -2.90
CA GLY A 57 -9.97 -16.62 -2.12
C GLY A 57 -10.51 -16.78 -0.69
N SER A 58 -9.68 -17.28 0.22
CA SER A 58 -10.03 -17.64 1.62
C SER A 58 -10.26 -16.45 2.57
N SER A 59 -10.40 -15.23 2.03
CA SER A 59 -10.42 -13.99 2.84
C SER A 59 -11.77 -13.73 3.52
N LYS A 60 -12.83 -14.49 3.23
CA LYS A 60 -14.23 -14.24 3.66
C LYS A 60 -14.81 -12.86 3.30
N LEU A 61 -13.97 -11.93 2.81
CA LEU A 61 -14.27 -10.53 2.53
C LEU A 61 -15.47 -10.33 1.59
N LEU A 62 -15.70 -11.24 0.63
CA LEU A 62 -16.87 -11.20 -0.26
C LEU A 62 -17.78 -12.42 -0.14
N THR A 63 -17.39 -13.43 0.64
CA THR A 63 -18.25 -14.60 0.87
C THR A 63 -19.25 -14.31 1.98
N ASP A 64 -18.80 -13.61 3.04
CA ASP A 64 -19.59 -13.37 4.25
C ASP A 64 -19.92 -11.88 4.44
N TYR A 65 -19.26 -10.98 3.68
CA TYR A 65 -19.32 -9.54 3.88
C TYR A 65 -19.49 -8.76 2.56
N ASN A 66 -19.93 -7.49 2.69
CA ASN A 66 -19.90 -6.50 1.62
C ASN A 66 -18.87 -5.39 1.96
N TYR A 67 -18.76 -4.35 1.12
CA TYR A 67 -17.76 -3.29 1.29
C TYR A 67 -17.85 -2.53 2.62
N LEU A 68 -18.99 -2.54 3.32
CA LEU A 68 -19.16 -1.88 4.62
C LEU A 68 -18.21 -2.44 5.69
N ILE A 69 -17.70 -3.67 5.51
CA ILE A 69 -16.67 -4.26 6.37
C ILE A 69 -15.38 -3.43 6.41
N HIS A 70 -15.17 -2.54 5.44
CA HIS A 70 -14.01 -1.67 5.39
C HIS A 70 -14.20 -0.35 6.17
N ILE A 71 -15.42 0.03 6.59
CA ILE A 71 -15.66 1.29 7.32
C ILE A 71 -14.74 1.44 8.55
N PRO A 72 -14.60 0.45 9.44
CA PRO A 72 -13.70 0.59 10.58
C PRO A 72 -12.22 0.68 10.17
N ALA A 73 -11.84 0.06 9.05
CA ALA A 73 -10.49 0.23 8.51
C ALA A 73 -10.26 1.68 8.04
N VAL A 74 -11.24 2.31 7.37
CA VAL A 74 -11.17 3.73 6.98
C VAL A 74 -11.04 4.63 8.22
N GLN A 75 -11.81 4.36 9.27
CA GLN A 75 -11.72 5.10 10.54
C GLN A 75 -10.33 4.99 11.18
N ILE A 76 -9.74 3.78 11.20
CA ILE A 76 -8.37 3.56 11.65
C ILE A 76 -7.38 4.40 10.82
N ILE A 77 -7.57 4.49 9.50
CA ILE A 77 -6.67 5.25 8.64
C ILE A 77 -6.76 6.77 8.93
N LEU A 78 -7.98 7.32 8.99
CA LEU A 78 -8.21 8.77 8.99
C LEU A 78 -8.33 9.43 10.38
N VAL A 79 -8.69 8.68 11.43
CA VAL A 79 -9.05 9.26 12.72
C VAL A 79 -8.13 8.81 13.83
N ASP A 80 -7.82 7.51 13.90
CA ASP A 80 -7.13 6.94 15.06
C ASP A 80 -5.63 7.26 15.11
N PHE A 81 -5.08 7.81 14.01
CA PHE A 81 -3.65 8.06 13.85
C PHE A 81 -3.39 9.32 13.04
N PRO A 82 -2.22 9.97 13.23
CA PRO A 82 -1.76 11.03 12.34
C PRO A 82 -1.66 10.54 10.89
N GLU A 83 -1.83 11.47 9.97
CA GLU A 83 -1.61 11.25 8.54
C GLU A 83 -0.14 10.89 8.25
N LEU A 84 0.07 9.88 7.42
CA LEU A 84 1.40 9.35 7.08
C LEU A 84 1.95 9.84 5.73
N LYS A 85 1.33 10.85 5.09
CA LYS A 85 1.82 11.43 3.84
C LYS A 85 3.04 12.35 4.02
N ASN A 86 3.36 12.72 5.26
CA ASN A 86 4.63 13.36 5.61
C ASN A 86 5.76 12.31 5.68
N TYR A 87 6.19 11.85 4.50
CA TYR A 87 7.22 10.83 4.35
C TYR A 87 8.57 11.27 4.93
N PRO A 88 9.40 10.34 5.42
CA PRO A 88 10.76 10.63 5.85
C PRO A 88 11.54 11.40 4.79
N GLN A 89 12.18 12.50 5.19
CA GLN A 89 13.04 13.31 4.31
C GLN A 89 14.51 12.88 4.40
N ASN A 90 14.88 12.18 5.48
CA ASN A 90 16.21 11.66 5.73
C ASN A 90 16.16 10.40 6.61
N GLU A 91 17.30 9.71 6.73
CA GLU A 91 17.39 8.44 7.47
C GLU A 91 17.05 8.56 8.96
N LYS A 92 17.24 9.74 9.58
CA LYS A 92 16.98 9.93 11.02
C LYS A 92 15.49 9.90 11.36
N GLU A 93 14.63 10.20 10.38
CA GLU A 93 13.18 10.22 10.54
C GLU A 93 12.53 8.83 10.36
N ILE A 94 13.25 7.88 9.74
CA ILE A 94 12.73 6.54 9.43
C ILE A 94 12.17 5.85 10.67
N ASP A 95 12.92 5.86 11.77
CA ASP A 95 12.53 5.15 12.98
C ASP A 95 11.23 5.67 13.59
N ALA A 96 11.04 6.99 13.63
CA ALA A 96 9.82 7.60 14.15
C ALA A 96 8.63 7.30 13.23
N TYR A 97 8.83 7.44 11.92
CA TYR A 97 7.81 7.17 10.91
C TYR A 97 7.36 5.70 10.92
N VAL A 98 8.31 4.76 10.88
CA VAL A 98 8.03 3.31 10.89
C VAL A 98 7.26 2.88 12.13
N ARG A 99 7.53 3.49 13.30
CA ARG A 99 6.75 3.21 14.52
C ARG A 99 5.27 3.59 14.35
N LEU A 100 4.96 4.69 13.67
CA LEU A 100 3.57 5.09 13.41
C LEU A 100 2.91 4.16 12.39
N VAL A 101 3.60 3.86 11.29
CA VAL A 101 3.16 2.89 10.28
C VAL A 101 2.82 1.55 10.92
N TRP A 102 3.70 1.04 11.79
CA TRP A 102 3.53 -0.26 12.43
C TRP A 102 2.35 -0.29 13.40
N LYS A 103 2.11 0.79 14.15
CA LYS A 103 0.91 0.91 15.00
C LYS A 103 -0.38 0.84 14.17
N LYS A 104 -0.45 1.55 13.05
CA LYS A 104 -1.61 1.56 12.15
C LYS A 104 -1.84 0.18 11.51
N ILE A 105 -0.78 -0.49 11.03
CA ILE A 105 -0.84 -1.89 10.55
C ILE A 105 -1.35 -2.84 11.64
N THR A 106 -0.87 -2.68 12.88
CA THR A 106 -1.28 -3.51 14.01
C THR A 106 -2.75 -3.29 14.36
N ALA A 107 -3.25 -2.05 14.31
CA ALA A 107 -4.66 -1.75 14.51
C ALA A 107 -5.55 -2.40 13.43
N LEU A 108 -5.16 -2.28 12.15
CA LEU A 108 -5.85 -2.96 11.05
C LEU A 108 -5.84 -4.49 11.24
N LYS A 109 -4.69 -5.06 11.61
CA LYS A 109 -4.55 -6.50 11.88
C LYS A 109 -5.50 -6.97 12.97
N ASN A 110 -5.58 -6.23 14.07
CA ASN A 110 -6.47 -6.54 15.19
C ASN A 110 -7.94 -6.46 14.76
N TYR A 111 -8.31 -5.42 14.00
CA TYR A 111 -9.66 -5.28 13.46
C TYR A 111 -10.07 -6.47 12.59
N TYR A 112 -9.31 -6.77 11.53
CA TYR A 112 -9.66 -7.85 10.62
C TYR A 112 -9.68 -9.23 11.31
N SER A 113 -8.73 -9.47 12.23
CA SER A 113 -8.74 -10.70 13.05
C SER A 113 -10.02 -10.82 13.88
N LYS A 114 -10.47 -9.72 14.50
CA LYS A 114 -11.66 -9.68 15.34
C LYS A 114 -12.94 -10.02 14.56
N VAL A 115 -13.02 -9.60 13.29
CA VAL A 115 -14.15 -9.90 12.40
C VAL A 115 -13.97 -11.21 11.61
N GLY A 116 -12.99 -12.03 11.99
CA GLY A 116 -12.79 -13.36 11.41
C GLY A 116 -12.20 -13.36 9.99
N ILE A 117 -11.63 -12.23 9.55
CA ILE A 117 -10.90 -12.11 8.28
C ILE A 117 -9.42 -12.33 8.55
N SER A 118 -8.78 -13.20 7.77
CA SER A 118 -7.34 -13.45 7.89
C SER A 118 -6.54 -12.21 7.45
N PRO A 119 -5.82 -11.51 8.36
CA PRO A 119 -5.15 -10.25 8.06
C PRO A 119 -3.77 -10.51 7.45
N THR A 120 -3.76 -10.95 6.19
CA THR A 120 -2.48 -11.23 5.50
C THR A 120 -1.63 -9.97 5.37
N ASP A 121 -0.31 -10.11 5.41
CA ASP A 121 0.63 -9.00 5.20
C ASP A 121 0.28 -8.22 3.92
N THR A 122 -0.06 -8.94 2.85
CA THR A 122 -0.48 -8.38 1.56
C THR A 122 -1.74 -7.51 1.68
N LEU A 123 -2.76 -7.98 2.39
CA LEU A 123 -3.99 -7.20 2.59
C LEU A 123 -3.68 -5.90 3.33
N LEU A 124 -3.01 -6.01 4.48
CA LEU A 124 -2.72 -4.87 5.34
C LEU A 124 -1.87 -3.83 4.61
N THR A 125 -0.81 -4.28 3.94
CA THR A 125 0.10 -3.37 3.22
C THR A 125 -0.51 -2.80 1.94
N LYS A 126 -1.45 -3.50 1.28
CA LYS A 126 -2.21 -2.89 0.18
C LYS A 126 -3.15 -1.80 0.66
N ILE A 127 -3.80 -1.97 1.81
CA ILE A 127 -4.59 -0.90 2.44
C ILE A 127 -3.68 0.31 2.72
N MET A 128 -2.52 0.12 3.35
CA MET A 128 -1.56 1.20 3.63
C MET A 128 -1.00 1.85 2.34
N LEU A 129 -0.75 1.06 1.30
CA LEU A 129 -0.27 1.55 0.01
C LEU A 129 -1.33 2.41 -0.70
N GLY A 130 -2.58 1.94 -0.74
CA GLY A 130 -3.67 2.62 -1.43
C GLY A 130 -4.10 3.90 -0.74
N THR A 131 -4.09 3.93 0.60
CA THR A 131 -4.65 5.05 1.37
C THR A 131 -3.65 6.17 1.68
N GLU A 132 -2.43 5.80 2.08
CA GLU A 132 -1.42 6.78 2.53
C GLU A 132 -0.08 6.64 1.82
N ALA A 133 0.06 5.67 0.90
CA ALA A 133 1.32 5.31 0.30
C ALA A 133 2.46 5.26 1.35
N ALA A 134 2.20 4.57 2.47
CA ALA A 134 3.15 4.50 3.59
C ALA A 134 4.05 3.25 3.53
N THR A 135 3.60 2.21 2.81
CA THR A 135 4.34 0.95 2.62
C THR A 135 4.07 0.38 1.22
N PRO A 136 5.04 -0.27 0.56
CA PRO A 136 4.77 -1.11 -0.61
C PRO A 136 3.88 -2.31 -0.27
N ALA A 137 3.25 -2.93 -1.25
CA ALA A 137 2.47 -4.14 -1.01
C ALA A 137 3.38 -5.36 -0.79
N TYR A 138 3.31 -6.02 0.37
CA TYR A 138 4.11 -7.21 0.71
C TYR A 138 3.56 -8.50 0.05
N ASP A 139 3.22 -8.41 -1.23
CA ASP A 139 2.87 -9.56 -2.06
C ASP A 139 4.10 -10.34 -2.52
N GLN A 140 3.87 -11.42 -3.27
CA GLN A 140 4.94 -12.29 -3.75
C GLN A 140 5.95 -11.56 -4.65
N TYR A 141 5.53 -10.55 -5.40
CA TYR A 141 6.40 -9.85 -6.35
C TYR A 141 7.33 -8.89 -5.61
N PHE A 142 6.77 -8.08 -4.71
CA PHE A 142 7.60 -7.22 -3.88
C PHE A 142 8.54 -8.02 -2.97
N LYS A 143 8.11 -9.18 -2.44
CA LYS A 143 8.99 -10.07 -1.66
C LYS A 143 10.16 -10.61 -2.49
N LYS A 144 9.96 -10.94 -3.77
CA LYS A 144 11.08 -11.29 -4.68
C LYS A 144 12.04 -10.12 -4.84
N PHE A 145 11.54 -8.91 -4.99
CA PHE A 145 12.37 -7.70 -5.07
C PHE A 145 13.16 -7.45 -3.79
N LEU A 146 12.55 -7.58 -2.61
CA LEU A 146 13.26 -7.50 -1.33
C LEU A 146 14.38 -8.54 -1.24
N LYS A 147 14.09 -9.79 -1.62
CA LYS A 147 15.08 -10.87 -1.64
C LYS A 147 16.27 -10.56 -2.55
N ALA A 148 16.01 -10.04 -3.75
CA ALA A 148 17.05 -9.68 -4.71
C ALA A 148 17.98 -8.57 -4.20
N ASN A 149 17.47 -7.69 -3.33
CA ASN A 149 18.24 -6.63 -2.68
C ASN A 149 18.83 -7.05 -1.31
N GLY A 150 18.75 -8.33 -0.95
CA GLY A 150 19.27 -8.82 0.34
C GLY A 150 18.48 -8.34 1.56
N LEU A 151 17.21 -7.98 1.39
CA LEU A 151 16.36 -7.41 2.45
C LEU A 151 15.40 -8.44 3.06
N THR A 152 14.89 -8.11 4.24
CA THR A 152 13.93 -8.92 5.00
C THR A 152 12.59 -8.98 4.27
N GLN A 153 12.12 -10.19 3.93
CA GLN A 153 10.86 -10.40 3.19
C GLN A 153 9.61 -10.44 4.08
N LYS A 154 9.80 -10.73 5.37
CA LYS A 154 8.70 -10.82 6.34
C LYS A 154 8.33 -9.42 6.81
N LEU A 155 7.04 -9.09 6.77
CA LEU A 155 6.55 -7.80 7.24
C LEU A 155 6.87 -7.63 8.74
N GLY A 156 7.43 -6.47 9.08
CA GLY A 156 7.81 -6.09 10.43
C GLY A 156 8.52 -4.73 10.42
N GLU A 157 8.69 -4.11 11.58
CA GLU A 157 9.36 -2.80 11.69
C GLU A 157 10.73 -2.80 11.01
N GLN A 158 11.55 -3.83 11.23
CA GLN A 158 12.88 -3.92 10.62
C GLN A 158 12.81 -3.92 9.08
N SER A 159 11.90 -4.68 8.50
CA SER A 159 11.72 -4.73 7.04
C SER A 159 11.20 -3.39 6.49
N LEU A 160 10.32 -2.69 7.22
CA LEU A 160 9.86 -1.35 6.85
C LEU A 160 11.00 -0.31 6.89
N LYS A 161 11.90 -0.39 7.89
CA LYS A 161 13.11 0.46 7.95
C LYS A 161 14.02 0.19 6.76
N GLU A 162 14.24 -1.08 6.42
CA GLU A 162 15.05 -1.49 5.27
C GLU A 162 14.47 -0.97 3.95
N VAL A 163 13.14 -0.97 3.78
CA VAL A 163 12.46 -0.38 2.61
C VAL A 163 12.73 1.12 2.48
N TRP A 164 12.59 1.88 3.57
CA TRP A 164 12.88 3.32 3.54
C TRP A 164 14.37 3.63 3.35
N ALA A 165 15.25 2.84 3.95
CA ALA A 165 16.69 2.95 3.71
C ALA A 165 17.04 2.64 2.24
N LEU A 166 16.37 1.67 1.62
CA LEU A 166 16.52 1.38 0.20
C LEU A 166 16.08 2.59 -0.64
N TRP A 167 14.92 3.19 -0.35
CA TRP A 167 14.45 4.41 -1.03
C TRP A 167 15.54 5.48 -1.07
N PHE A 168 16.15 5.82 0.08
CA PHE A 168 17.18 6.86 0.10
C PHE A 168 18.43 6.54 -0.72
N LYS A 169 18.75 5.25 -0.89
CA LYS A 169 19.87 4.81 -1.74
C LYS A 169 19.59 4.94 -3.22
N ILE A 170 18.35 4.72 -3.65
CA ILE A 170 17.99 4.63 -5.07
C ILE A 170 17.08 5.76 -5.57
N LYS A 171 16.69 6.70 -4.70
CA LYS A 171 15.77 7.79 -5.06
C LYS A 171 16.27 8.64 -6.22
N SER A 172 17.58 8.89 -6.35
CA SER A 172 18.17 9.63 -7.47
C SER A 172 17.89 8.98 -8.83
N ASP A 173 17.73 7.66 -8.84
CA ASP A 173 17.53 6.87 -10.05
C ASP A 173 16.04 6.71 -10.37
N LEU A 174 15.16 6.98 -9.40
CA LEU A 174 13.71 6.85 -9.49
C LEU A 174 12.97 8.20 -9.62
N SER A 175 13.56 9.30 -9.15
CA SER A 175 12.85 10.58 -8.93
C SER A 175 12.81 11.53 -10.12
N ASN A 176 13.46 11.20 -11.25
CA ASN A 176 13.71 12.24 -12.27
C ASN A 176 12.51 12.59 -13.16
N GLU A 177 11.43 11.80 -13.21
CA GLU A 177 10.35 12.04 -14.19
C GLU A 177 8.92 11.62 -13.75
N VAL A 178 8.69 11.32 -12.46
CA VAL A 178 7.41 10.72 -12.04
C VAL A 178 6.88 11.30 -10.73
N ASP A 179 5.67 11.87 -10.79
CA ASP A 179 4.94 12.44 -9.64
C ASP A 179 4.16 11.35 -8.89
N TYR A 180 4.88 10.47 -8.19
CA TYR A 180 4.28 9.53 -7.24
C TYR A 180 5.01 9.55 -5.89
N PRO A 181 4.32 9.18 -4.80
CA PRO A 181 4.96 9.00 -3.50
C PRO A 181 6.16 8.05 -3.53
N PRO A 182 7.18 8.28 -2.68
CA PRO A 182 8.40 7.47 -2.58
C PRO A 182 8.20 5.95 -2.64
N VAL A 183 7.37 5.41 -1.75
CA VAL A 183 7.17 3.96 -1.67
C VAL A 183 6.28 3.44 -2.79
N LYS A 184 5.49 4.30 -3.45
CA LYS A 184 4.73 3.90 -4.64
C LYS A 184 5.68 3.64 -5.81
N LEU A 185 6.74 4.44 -5.96
CA LEU A 185 7.81 4.18 -6.92
C LEU A 185 8.53 2.86 -6.64
N LEU A 186 8.85 2.59 -5.37
CA LEU A 186 9.41 1.30 -4.95
C LEU A 186 8.47 0.12 -5.23
N ASP A 187 7.18 0.27 -4.93
CA ASP A 187 6.16 -0.74 -5.19
C ASP A 187 6.06 -1.07 -6.67
N MET A 188 6.03 -0.06 -7.55
CA MET A 188 6.04 -0.26 -9.01
C MET A 188 7.30 -0.97 -9.49
N ALA A 189 8.48 -0.53 -9.02
CA ALA A 189 9.75 -1.15 -9.38
C ALA A 189 9.82 -2.62 -8.94
N GLY A 190 9.39 -2.90 -7.70
CA GLY A 190 9.40 -4.24 -7.13
C GLY A 190 8.35 -5.18 -7.73
N PHE A 191 7.17 -4.65 -8.06
CA PHE A 191 6.13 -5.37 -8.76
C PHE A 191 6.61 -5.81 -10.14
N GLN A 192 7.15 -4.89 -10.96
CA GLN A 192 7.69 -5.21 -12.28
C GLN A 192 8.83 -6.24 -12.18
N TYR A 193 9.77 -6.04 -11.26
CA TYR A 193 10.87 -6.99 -11.05
C TYR A 193 10.36 -8.41 -10.74
N GLY A 194 9.39 -8.53 -9.84
CA GLY A 194 8.83 -9.83 -9.45
C GLY A 194 7.91 -10.46 -10.50
N GLN A 195 7.44 -9.71 -11.50
CA GLN A 195 6.75 -10.29 -12.66
C GLN A 195 7.74 -10.93 -13.64
N GLU A 196 8.94 -10.37 -13.77
CA GLU A 196 9.98 -10.82 -14.69
C GLU A 196 10.87 -11.96 -14.13
N ASN A 197 10.91 -12.11 -12.80
CA ASN A 197 11.72 -13.08 -12.06
C ASN A 197 10.83 -13.86 -11.09
#